data_AF-A0A6P8TSK3-F1
#
_entry.id   AF-A0A6P8TSK3-F1
#
_cell.length_a   1.000
_cell.length_b   1.000
_cell.length_c   1.000
_cell.angle_alpha   90.00
_cell.angle_beta   90.00
_cell.angle_gamma   90.00
#
_symmetry.space_group_name_H-M   'P 1'
#
loop_
_entity.id
_entity.type
_entity.pdbx_description
1 polymer ?
#
loop_
_entity_poly.entity_id
_entity_poly.type
_entity_poly.pdbx_seq_one_letter_code
_entity_poly.pdbx_strand_id
1 'polypeptide(L)'
;MLATVLSYVLCLYGLLYQAFVLCSVPEQLPANTVDHQQFLGKWYFKAAVSQREADIERFKVMDNMWITMEEPVNDTLLVTGQMRIGDDCIKQTWTYHILPERDDVVLEGLPRQRTLLWSGKWANCPECIIIQEVEPPLKETDSEDSLNRYLLYTRQSDVNHEVVQVFLNNLACHNASASVRLPQEKEFCT
;
A
#
# COMPACT_ATOMS: atom_id res chain seq x y z
N MET A 1 -37.46 -32.67 20.29
CA MET A 1 -37.31 -32.64 18.82
C MET A 1 -37.08 -31.21 18.32
N LEU A 2 -38.01 -30.27 18.48
CA LEU A 2 -37.83 -28.87 18.03
C LEU A 2 -36.65 -28.13 18.70
N ALA A 3 -36.52 -28.23 20.03
CA ALA A 3 -35.46 -27.54 20.78
C ALA A 3 -34.05 -28.01 20.39
N THR A 4 -33.91 -29.29 20.08
CA THR A 4 -32.65 -29.91 19.65
C THR A 4 -32.25 -29.41 18.27
N VAL A 5 -33.20 -29.36 17.33
CA VAL A 5 -33.00 -28.84 15.97
C VAL A 5 -32.65 -27.35 15.99
N LEU A 6 -33.32 -26.55 16.82
CA LEU A 6 -33.03 -25.12 16.97
C LEU A 6 -31.61 -24.88 17.51
N SER A 7 -31.17 -25.70 18.47
CA SER A 7 -29.80 -25.64 19.01
C SER A 7 -28.74 -25.96 17.94
N TYR A 8 -28.97 -26.99 17.12
CA TYR A 8 -28.06 -27.30 16.00
C TYR A 8 -28.03 -26.20 14.94
N VAL A 9 -29.18 -25.60 14.61
CA VAL A 9 -29.26 -24.48 13.66
C VAL A 9 -28.52 -23.26 14.19
N LEU A 10 -28.66 -22.93 15.48
CA LEU A 10 -27.94 -21.81 16.12
C LEU A 10 -26.44 -22.06 16.21
N CYS A 11 -26.01 -23.30 16.52
CA CYS A 11 -24.59 -23.68 16.50
C CYS A 11 -24.02 -23.59 15.08
N LEU A 12 -24.74 -24.07 14.06
CA LEU A 12 -24.34 -23.93 12.66
C LEU A 12 -24.26 -22.46 12.25
N TYR A 13 -25.21 -21.62 12.69
CA TYR A 13 -25.17 -20.18 12.44
C TYR A 13 -23.98 -19.50 13.14
N GLY A 14 -23.67 -19.87 14.38
CA GLY A 14 -22.51 -19.36 15.12
C GLY A 14 -21.18 -19.78 14.49
N LEU A 15 -21.08 -21.03 14.03
CA LEU A 15 -19.92 -21.55 13.30
C LEU A 15 -19.78 -20.91 11.91
N LEU A 16 -20.88 -20.67 11.19
CA LEU A 16 -20.89 -19.93 9.93
C LEU A 16 -20.49 -18.47 10.14
N TYR A 17 -20.90 -17.84 11.25
CA TYR A 17 -20.50 -16.47 11.59
C TYR A 17 -19.00 -16.36 11.88
N GLN A 18 -18.39 -17.39 12.48
CA GLN A 18 -16.94 -17.48 12.66
C GLN A 18 -16.16 -17.85 11.39
N ALA A 19 -16.85 -18.41 10.37
CA ALA A 19 -16.25 -18.72 9.07
C ALA A 19 -16.16 -17.49 8.15
N PHE A 20 -16.87 -16.41 8.45
CA PHE A 20 -16.59 -15.11 7.85
C PHE A 20 -15.38 -14.51 8.56
N VAL A 21 -14.19 -14.77 8.03
CA VAL A 21 -12.98 -14.03 8.41
C VAL A 21 -13.29 -12.55 8.16
N LEU A 22 -13.48 -11.79 9.24
CA LEU A 22 -13.64 -10.35 9.13
C LEU A 22 -12.34 -9.83 8.51
N CYS A 23 -12.42 -9.29 7.29
CA CYS A 23 -11.26 -8.67 6.64
C CYS A 23 -10.68 -7.63 7.60
N SER A 24 -9.36 -7.63 7.78
CA SER A 24 -8.71 -6.63 8.61
C SER A 24 -8.96 -5.25 8.03
N VAL A 25 -9.42 -4.31 8.86
CA VAL A 25 -9.69 -2.94 8.45
C VAL A 25 -8.39 -2.14 8.57
N PRO A 26 -7.93 -1.47 7.51
CA PRO A 26 -6.73 -0.66 7.57
C PRO A 26 -6.93 0.58 8.45
N GLU A 27 -5.89 0.94 9.21
CA GLU A 27 -5.81 2.21 9.93
C GLU A 27 -5.17 3.25 8.98
N GLN A 28 -5.95 4.26 8.58
CA GLN A 28 -5.41 5.39 7.82
C GLN A 28 -4.54 6.26 8.72
N LEU A 29 -3.46 6.79 8.16
CA LEU A 29 -2.60 7.79 8.77
C LEU A 29 -2.86 9.13 8.06
N PRO A 30 -3.75 10.00 8.58
CA PRO A 30 -4.14 11.22 7.88
C PRO A 30 -2.95 12.16 7.74
N ALA A 31 -2.64 12.52 6.49
CA ALA A 31 -1.44 13.29 6.16
C ALA A 31 -1.35 14.63 6.89
N ASN A 32 -2.46 15.29 7.20
CA ASN A 32 -2.47 16.57 7.92
C ASN A 32 -2.23 16.50 9.44
N THR A 33 -2.32 15.32 10.07
CA THR A 33 -2.26 15.19 11.54
C THR A 33 -1.21 14.21 12.04
N VAL A 34 -0.74 13.32 11.17
CA VAL A 34 0.30 12.35 11.49
C VAL A 34 1.66 13.03 11.69
N ASP A 35 2.49 12.49 12.59
CA ASP A 35 3.88 12.95 12.76
C ASP A 35 4.71 12.59 11.52
N HIS A 36 5.04 13.57 10.67
CA HIS A 36 5.77 13.34 9.42
C HIS A 36 7.20 12.87 9.62
N GLN A 37 7.80 13.13 10.79
CA GLN A 37 9.16 12.70 11.10
C GLN A 37 9.28 11.17 11.07
N GLN A 38 8.18 10.45 11.35
CA GLN A 38 8.14 8.99 11.28
C GLN A 38 8.30 8.44 9.86
N PHE A 39 8.07 9.26 8.83
CA PHE A 39 8.19 8.87 7.42
C PHE A 39 9.54 9.21 6.79
N LEU A 40 10.36 10.04 7.45
CA LEU A 40 11.64 10.45 6.89
C LEU A 40 12.64 9.29 6.84
N GLY A 41 13.64 9.44 5.98
CA GLY A 41 14.72 8.47 5.79
C GLY A 41 14.41 7.41 4.73
N LYS A 42 15.18 6.31 4.78
CA LYS A 42 15.16 5.27 3.76
C LYS A 42 14.02 4.26 3.96
N TRP A 43 13.44 3.83 2.85
CA TRP A 43 12.39 2.82 2.74
C TRP A 43 12.64 1.89 1.55
N TYR A 44 12.39 0.60 1.71
CA TYR A 44 12.53 -0.42 0.66
C TYR A 44 11.15 -0.83 0.16
N PHE A 45 10.94 -0.76 -1.15
CA PHE A 45 9.70 -1.18 -1.78
C PHE A 45 9.65 -2.71 -1.87
N LYS A 46 8.54 -3.32 -1.43
CA LYS A 46 8.40 -4.79 -1.36
C LYS A 46 7.39 -5.36 -2.33
N ALA A 47 6.20 -4.79 -2.36
CA ALA A 47 5.12 -5.32 -3.17
C ALA A 47 4.12 -4.25 -3.56
N ALA A 48 3.55 -4.39 -4.75
CA ALA A 48 2.38 -3.66 -5.19
C ALA A 48 1.18 -4.58 -5.31
N VAL A 49 -0.01 -4.04 -5.03
CA VAL A 49 -1.29 -4.73 -5.20
C VAL A 49 -2.30 -3.78 -5.80
N SER A 50 -3.16 -4.30 -6.67
CA SER A 50 -4.29 -3.58 -7.22
C SER A 50 -5.44 -4.55 -7.53
N GLN A 51 -6.59 -3.99 -7.88
CA GLN A 51 -7.66 -4.73 -8.53
C GLN A 51 -7.31 -5.09 -9.98
N ARG A 52 -6.53 -4.23 -10.67
CA ARG A 52 -6.18 -4.39 -12.08
C ARG A 52 -4.68 -4.57 -12.26
N GLU A 53 -4.28 -5.54 -13.07
CA GLU A 53 -2.86 -5.74 -13.38
C GLU A 53 -2.21 -4.51 -14.04
N ALA A 54 -2.95 -3.78 -14.87
CA ALA A 54 -2.48 -2.59 -15.56
C ALA A 54 -1.93 -1.51 -14.59
N ASP A 55 -2.48 -1.43 -13.37
CA ASP A 55 -2.09 -0.43 -12.38
C ASP A 55 -0.72 -0.73 -11.75
N ILE A 56 -0.27 -1.98 -11.83
CA ILE A 56 0.96 -2.48 -11.21
C ILE A 56 1.97 -3.02 -12.22
N GLU A 57 1.64 -3.01 -13.52
CA GLU A 57 2.47 -3.54 -14.61
C GLU A 57 3.88 -2.96 -14.60
N ARG A 58 4.01 -1.66 -14.32
CA ARG A 58 5.30 -0.96 -14.27
C ARG A 58 6.29 -1.54 -13.26
N PHE A 59 5.82 -2.25 -12.24
CA PHE A 59 6.68 -2.84 -11.22
C PHE A 59 7.19 -4.22 -11.62
N LYS A 60 6.57 -4.90 -12.60
CA LYS A 60 6.96 -6.25 -13.04
C LYS A 60 8.37 -6.29 -13.66
N VAL A 61 8.85 -5.17 -14.18
CA VAL A 61 10.18 -5.04 -14.80
C VAL A 61 11.28 -4.68 -13.80
N MET A 62 10.92 -4.34 -12.55
CA MET A 62 11.87 -3.92 -11.53
C MET A 62 12.40 -5.15 -10.76
N ASP A 63 13.71 -5.19 -10.51
CA ASP A 63 14.30 -6.16 -9.59
C ASP A 63 14.15 -5.67 -8.13
N ASN A 64 14.53 -4.42 -7.88
CA ASN A 64 14.50 -3.83 -6.55
C ASN A 64 14.32 -2.31 -6.62
N MET A 65 13.82 -1.73 -5.53
CA MET A 65 13.69 -0.28 -5.39
C MET A 65 13.78 0.12 -3.93
N TRP A 66 14.46 1.23 -3.66
CA TRP A 66 14.37 1.94 -2.39
C TRP A 66 14.14 3.43 -2.64
N ILE A 67 13.54 4.08 -1.65
CA ILE A 67 13.32 5.53 -1.65
C ILE A 67 13.90 6.14 -0.38
N THR A 68 14.32 7.39 -0.46
CA THR A 68 14.50 8.24 0.73
C THR A 68 13.46 9.33 0.70
N MET A 69 12.83 9.59 1.85
CA MET A 69 11.94 10.73 2.07
C MET A 69 12.63 11.76 2.95
N GLU A 70 12.56 13.02 2.54
CA GLU A 70 13.14 14.18 3.24
C GLU A 70 12.09 15.29 3.31
N GLU A 71 12.17 16.13 4.33
CA GLU A 71 11.34 17.33 4.48
C GLU A 71 12.25 18.57 4.38
N PRO A 72 12.59 19.02 3.15
CA PRO A 72 13.50 20.16 2.97
C PRO A 72 12.83 21.50 3.29
N VAL A 73 11.50 21.56 3.16
CA VAL A 73 10.64 22.72 3.44
C VAL A 73 9.41 22.18 4.15
N ASN A 74 8.88 22.91 5.14
CA ASN A 74 7.65 22.56 5.82
C ASN A 74 6.54 22.21 4.82
N ASP A 75 5.73 21.21 5.17
CA ASP A 75 4.56 20.77 4.40
C ASP A 75 4.92 20.17 3.03
N THR A 76 6.18 19.82 2.80
CA THR A 76 6.64 19.13 1.57
C THR A 76 7.48 17.90 1.89
N LEU A 77 7.22 16.80 1.18
CA LEU A 77 8.05 15.60 1.24
C LEU A 77 8.75 15.40 -0.10
N LEU A 78 10.07 15.58 -0.10
CA LEU A 78 10.92 15.26 -1.23
C LEU A 78 11.26 13.77 -1.19
N VAL A 79 10.89 13.04 -2.23
CA VAL A 79 11.13 11.61 -2.34
C VAL A 79 12.09 11.35 -3.48
N THR A 80 13.19 10.67 -3.18
CA THR A 80 14.15 10.20 -4.18
C THR A 80 14.13 8.68 -4.23
N GLY A 81 13.73 8.13 -5.36
CA GLY A 81 13.73 6.71 -5.64
C GLY A 81 14.93 6.25 -6.46
N GLN A 82 15.47 5.10 -6.07
CA GLN A 82 16.53 4.38 -6.73
C GLN A 82 15.98 3.02 -7.14
N MET A 83 15.91 2.77 -8.44
CA MET A 83 15.24 1.61 -9.05
C MET A 83 16.22 0.81 -9.88
N ARG A 84 16.24 -0.51 -9.69
CA ARG A 84 16.94 -1.46 -10.55
C ARG A 84 15.97 -2.04 -11.56
N ILE A 85 16.18 -1.77 -12.85
CA ILE A 85 15.39 -2.35 -13.96
C ILE A 85 16.34 -3.10 -14.88
N GLY A 86 16.21 -4.41 -14.98
CA GLY A 86 17.23 -5.23 -15.65
C GLY A 86 18.59 -5.00 -14.99
N ASP A 87 19.59 -4.56 -15.75
CA ASP A 87 20.91 -4.19 -15.22
C ASP A 87 21.05 -2.68 -14.95
N ASP A 88 20.07 -1.88 -15.37
CA ASP A 88 20.13 -0.42 -15.29
C ASP A 88 19.71 0.11 -13.91
N CYS A 89 20.38 1.18 -13.49
CA CYS A 89 19.97 1.98 -12.34
C CYS A 89 19.29 3.26 -12.79
N ILE A 90 18.06 3.45 -12.33
CA ILE A 90 17.26 4.64 -12.60
C ILE A 90 17.05 5.38 -11.29
N LYS A 91 17.47 6.64 -11.28
CA LYS A 91 17.21 7.58 -10.19
C LYS A 91 16.09 8.53 -10.60
N GLN A 92 15.09 8.68 -9.74
CA GLN A 92 14.00 9.63 -9.95
C GLN A 92 13.70 10.36 -8.65
N THR A 93 13.31 11.63 -8.76
CA THR A 93 12.90 12.46 -7.63
C THR A 93 11.53 13.05 -7.90
N TRP A 94 10.69 13.11 -6.88
CA TRP A 94 9.37 13.73 -6.92
C TRP A 94 9.02 14.35 -5.58
N THR A 95 8.10 15.30 -5.60
CA THR A 95 7.68 16.06 -4.41
C THR A 95 6.22 15.79 -4.11
N TYR A 96 5.92 15.52 -2.85
CA TYR A 96 4.57 15.52 -2.31
C TYR A 96 4.32 16.80 -1.50
N HIS A 97 3.10 17.32 -1.59
CA HIS A 97 2.62 18.45 -0.81
C HIS A 97 1.63 17.95 0.24
N ILE A 98 1.82 18.35 1.49
CA ILE A 98 0.92 18.09 2.61
C ILE A 98 0.01 19.31 2.73
N LEU A 99 -1.31 19.09 2.69
CA LEU A 99 -2.29 20.17 2.75
C LEU A 99 -3.08 20.08 4.08
N PRO A 100 -3.18 21.15 4.88
CA PRO A 100 -3.81 21.12 6.20
C PRO A 100 -5.25 20.59 6.21
N GLU A 101 -6.00 20.86 5.14
CA GLU A 101 -7.40 20.48 4.97
C GLU A 101 -7.62 19.08 4.39
N ARG A 102 -6.55 18.32 4.13
CA ARG A 102 -6.61 17.03 3.44
C ARG A 102 -6.00 15.89 4.24
N ASP A 103 -6.52 14.69 4.02
CA ASP A 103 -6.05 13.45 4.65
C ASP A 103 -5.01 12.70 3.80
N ASP A 104 -4.80 13.13 2.56
CA ASP A 104 -3.84 12.62 1.59
C ASP A 104 -2.68 13.61 1.34
N VAL A 105 -1.60 13.10 0.75
CA VAL A 105 -0.54 13.93 0.17
C VAL A 105 -0.75 14.07 -1.34
N VAL A 106 -0.43 15.24 -1.88
CA VAL A 106 -0.65 15.56 -3.30
C VAL A 106 0.67 15.51 -4.05
N LEU A 107 0.75 14.70 -5.10
CA LEU A 107 1.92 14.63 -5.96
C LEU A 107 2.04 15.88 -6.83
N GLU A 108 3.20 16.52 -6.81
CA GLU A 108 3.47 17.68 -7.65
C GLU A 108 3.30 17.32 -9.14
N GLY A 109 2.55 18.15 -9.87
CA GLY A 109 2.22 17.92 -11.28
C GLY A 109 1.09 16.93 -11.55
N LEU A 110 0.60 16.20 -10.54
CA LEU A 110 -0.49 15.22 -10.66
C LEU A 110 -1.61 15.46 -9.62
N PRO A 111 -2.31 16.61 -9.68
CA PRO A 111 -3.27 17.01 -8.65
C PRO A 111 -4.52 16.14 -8.55
N ARG A 112 -4.83 15.35 -9.59
CA ARG A 112 -5.93 14.38 -9.56
C ARG A 112 -5.57 13.12 -8.79
N GLN A 113 -4.29 12.79 -8.72
CA GLN A 113 -3.82 11.62 -7.99
C GLN A 113 -3.77 11.94 -6.49
N ARG A 114 -4.48 11.12 -5.71
CA ARG A 114 -4.47 11.13 -4.25
C ARG A 114 -3.50 10.07 -3.75
N THR A 115 -2.65 10.44 -2.80
CA THR A 115 -1.74 9.49 -2.16
C THR A 115 -2.08 9.37 -0.68
N LEU A 116 -2.72 8.27 -0.31
CA LEU A 116 -3.15 7.97 1.05
C LEU A 116 -2.09 7.15 1.79
N LEU A 117 -1.92 7.40 3.08
CA LEU A 117 -0.99 6.69 3.93
C LEU A 117 -1.74 5.78 4.88
N TRP A 118 -1.25 4.55 5.04
CA TRP A 118 -1.86 3.51 5.86
C TRP A 118 -0.81 2.90 6.79
N SER A 119 -1.26 2.56 8.00
CA SER A 119 -0.47 1.93 9.05
C SER A 119 0.05 0.55 8.60
N GLY A 120 1.35 0.33 8.74
CA GLY A 120 1.97 -0.97 8.46
C GLY A 120 1.49 -2.11 9.36
N LYS A 121 0.77 -1.80 10.47
CA LYS A 121 0.05 -2.81 11.26
C LYS A 121 -0.92 -3.64 10.41
N TRP A 122 -1.42 -3.07 9.30
CA TRP A 122 -2.24 -3.80 8.34
C TRP A 122 -1.48 -4.92 7.61
N ALA A 123 -0.15 -4.90 7.61
CA ALA A 123 0.72 -5.99 7.16
C ALA A 123 1.39 -6.74 8.33
N ASN A 124 0.91 -6.56 9.57
CA ASN A 124 1.56 -7.03 10.79
C ASN A 124 3.02 -6.51 10.94
N CYS A 125 3.27 -5.26 10.53
CA CYS A 125 4.58 -4.62 10.57
C CYS A 125 4.45 -3.16 11.03
N PRO A 126 4.53 -2.88 12.34
CA PRO A 126 4.36 -1.52 12.88
C PRO A 126 5.34 -0.48 12.32
N GLU A 127 6.53 -0.92 11.90
CA GLU A 127 7.59 -0.10 11.30
C GLU A 127 7.47 0.06 9.77
N CYS A 128 6.47 -0.58 9.15
CA CYS A 128 6.19 -0.47 7.72
C CYS A 128 5.23 0.70 7.43
N ILE A 129 5.20 1.12 6.17
CA ILE A 129 4.18 2.02 5.65
C ILE A 129 3.55 1.41 4.40
N ILE A 130 2.24 1.58 4.27
CA ILE A 130 1.51 1.24 3.05
C ILE A 130 1.04 2.55 2.42
N ILE A 131 1.40 2.75 1.17
CA ILE A 131 1.00 3.92 0.38
C ILE A 131 -0.06 3.45 -0.61
N GLN A 132 -1.20 4.14 -0.68
CA GLN A 132 -2.19 3.91 -1.71
C GLN A 132 -2.22 5.09 -2.67
N GLU A 133 -2.08 4.82 -3.96
CA GLU A 133 -2.21 5.80 -5.02
C GLU A 133 -3.56 5.58 -5.71
N VAL A 134 -4.41 6.60 -5.68
CA VAL A 134 -5.75 6.59 -6.27
C VAL A 134 -5.90 7.74 -7.23
N GLU A 135 -6.39 7.48 -8.43
CA GLU A 135 -6.82 8.52 -9.36
C GLU A 135 -8.29 8.30 -9.72
N PRO A 136 -9.14 9.33 -9.58
CA PRO A 136 -10.57 9.18 -9.77
C PRO A 136 -10.90 8.78 -11.21
N PRO A 137 -12.09 8.21 -11.45
CA PRO A 137 -12.50 7.74 -12.77
C PRO A 137 -12.29 8.78 -13.89
N LEU A 138 -11.94 8.31 -15.09
CA LEU A 138 -11.68 9.20 -16.23
C LEU A 138 -12.95 9.94 -16.68
N LYS A 139 -14.10 9.26 -16.58
CA LYS A 139 -15.43 9.82 -16.86
C LYS A 139 -16.29 9.69 -15.61
N GLU A 140 -17.17 10.65 -15.39
CA GLU A 140 -18.12 10.63 -14.27
C GLU A 140 -19.07 9.42 -14.29
N THR A 141 -19.24 8.78 -15.46
CA THR A 141 -20.06 7.59 -15.64
C THR A 141 -19.36 6.30 -15.21
N ASP A 142 -18.04 6.33 -15.04
CA ASP A 142 -17.25 5.16 -14.74
C ASP A 142 -17.30 4.91 -13.22
N SER A 143 -17.56 3.66 -12.81
CA SER A 143 -17.66 3.28 -11.40
C SER A 143 -16.31 2.92 -10.77
N GLU A 144 -15.24 2.85 -11.57
CA GLU A 144 -13.91 2.40 -11.17
C GLU A 144 -12.90 3.53 -11.31
N ASP A 145 -12.02 3.66 -10.31
CA ASP A 145 -10.89 4.58 -10.35
C ASP A 145 -10.00 4.30 -11.56
N SER A 146 -9.42 5.36 -12.15
CA SER A 146 -8.48 5.22 -13.27
C SER A 146 -7.14 4.67 -12.83
N LEU A 147 -6.84 4.75 -11.53
CA LEU A 147 -5.72 4.12 -10.85
C LEU A 147 -6.15 3.79 -9.43
N ASN A 148 -5.92 2.56 -8.96
CA ASN A 148 -6.01 2.26 -7.54
C ASN A 148 -5.02 1.16 -7.18
N ARG A 149 -3.94 1.51 -6.47
CA ARG A 149 -2.90 0.55 -6.08
C ARG A 149 -2.33 0.83 -4.70
N TYR A 150 -1.94 -0.24 -4.03
CA TYR A 150 -1.32 -0.24 -2.72
C TYR A 150 0.12 -0.69 -2.84
N LEU A 151 1.01 0.02 -2.15
CA LEU A 151 2.46 -0.16 -2.22
C LEU A 151 2.99 -0.36 -0.80
N LEU A 152 3.61 -1.51 -0.54
CA LEU A 152 4.20 -1.82 0.76
C LEU A 152 5.68 -1.41 0.78
N TYR A 153 6.04 -0.63 1.80
CA TYR A 153 7.40 -0.20 2.07
C TYR A 153 7.84 -0.57 3.49
N THR A 154 9.12 -0.90 3.64
CA THR A 154 9.72 -1.32 4.91
C THR A 154 11.01 -0.57 5.21
N ARG A 155 11.43 -0.54 6.49
CA ARG A 155 12.71 0.07 6.88
C ARG A 155 13.93 -0.78 6.51
N GLN A 156 13.77 -2.09 6.44
CA GLN A 156 14.86 -3.05 6.17
C GLN A 156 14.76 -3.61 4.75
N SER A 157 15.92 -3.90 4.15
CA SER A 157 16.02 -4.53 2.83
C SER A 157 15.72 -6.02 2.89
N ASP A 158 16.03 -6.68 3.98
CA ASP A 158 15.64 -8.05 4.30
C ASP A 158 14.33 -7.99 5.09
N VAL A 159 13.24 -8.45 4.50
CA VAL A 159 11.94 -8.48 5.19
C VAL A 159 11.45 -9.91 5.26
N ASN A 160 10.87 -10.24 6.41
CA ASN A 160 10.18 -11.50 6.62
C ASN A 160 9.08 -11.66 5.55
N HIS A 161 9.18 -12.73 4.76
CA HIS A 161 8.18 -13.09 3.74
C HIS A 161 6.74 -13.09 4.28
N GLU A 162 6.56 -13.31 5.58
CA GLU A 162 5.29 -13.23 6.28
C GLU A 162 4.62 -11.84 6.15
N VAL A 163 5.36 -10.74 6.29
CA VAL A 163 4.81 -9.36 6.19
C VAL A 163 4.18 -9.13 4.82
N VAL A 164 4.89 -9.54 3.77
CA VAL A 164 4.39 -9.44 2.38
C VAL A 164 3.18 -10.35 2.20
N GLN A 165 3.20 -11.57 2.75
CA GLN A 165 2.06 -12.49 2.63
C GLN A 165 0.81 -11.96 3.34
N VAL A 166 0.95 -11.39 4.54
CA VAL A 166 -0.16 -10.78 5.30
C VAL A 166 -0.73 -9.59 4.53
N PHE A 167 0.12 -8.71 4.01
CA PHE A 167 -0.30 -7.58 3.17
C PHE A 167 -1.16 -8.02 1.97
N LEU A 168 -0.69 -9.05 1.25
CA LEU A 168 -1.40 -9.57 0.06
C LEU A 168 -2.72 -10.24 0.43
N ASN A 169 -2.75 -11.04 1.50
CA ASN A 169 -3.97 -11.69 1.96
C ASN A 169 -5.03 -10.68 2.40
N ASN A 170 -4.60 -9.63 3.11
CA ASN A 170 -5.49 -8.58 3.56
C ASN A 170 -6.11 -7.84 2.37
N LEU A 171 -5.31 -7.44 1.38
CA LEU A 171 -5.85 -6.78 0.19
C LEU A 171 -6.71 -7.67 -0.70
N ALA A 172 -6.39 -8.96 -0.80
CA ALA A 172 -7.25 -9.92 -1.49
C ALA A 172 -8.65 -10.01 -0.85
N CYS A 173 -8.73 -9.86 0.49
CA CYS A 173 -9.99 -9.78 1.22
C CYS A 173 -10.80 -8.51 0.85
N HIS A 174 -10.12 -7.45 0.41
CA HIS A 174 -10.71 -6.19 -0.07
C HIS A 174 -10.79 -6.13 -1.61
N ASN A 175 -10.96 -7.29 -2.27
CA ASN A 175 -11.11 -7.42 -3.73
C ASN A 175 -9.92 -6.94 -4.58
N ALA A 176 -8.73 -6.77 -3.99
CA ALA A 176 -7.51 -6.42 -4.72
C ALA A 176 -6.52 -7.59 -4.68
N SER A 177 -6.49 -8.39 -5.75
CA SER A 177 -5.71 -9.64 -5.82
C SER A 177 -4.57 -9.63 -6.83
N ALA A 178 -4.58 -8.72 -7.81
CA ALA A 178 -3.44 -8.56 -8.72
C ALA A 178 -2.27 -8.03 -7.90
N SER A 179 -1.12 -8.69 -7.97
CA SER A 179 0.04 -8.32 -7.16
C SER A 179 1.37 -8.52 -7.87
N VAL A 180 2.35 -7.72 -7.46
CA VAL A 180 3.75 -7.84 -7.86
C VAL A 180 4.58 -7.82 -6.58
N ARG A 181 5.45 -8.81 -6.41
CA ARG A 181 6.52 -8.81 -5.40
C ARG A 181 7.82 -8.57 -6.14
N LEU A 182 8.65 -7.66 -5.63
CA LEU A 182 9.96 -7.43 -6.23
C LEU A 182 10.90 -8.61 -5.95
N PRO A 183 11.63 -9.15 -6.95
CA PRO A 183 12.54 -10.28 -6.78
C PRO A 183 13.67 -10.00 -5.77
N GLN A 184 14.25 -8.79 -5.80
CA GLN A 184 15.39 -8.39 -4.98
C GLN A 184 16.60 -9.32 -5.12
N GLU A 185 16.86 -9.79 -6.35
CA GLU A 185 17.95 -10.73 -6.65
C GLU A 185 19.27 -10.01 -6.95
N LYS A 186 19.21 -8.73 -7.34
CA LYS A 186 20.39 -7.91 -7.65
C LYS A 186 20.70 -6.92 -6.54
N GLU A 187 21.93 -6.41 -6.55
CA GLU A 187 22.32 -5.33 -5.65
C GLU A 187 21.49 -4.07 -5.90
N PHE A 188 21.12 -3.41 -4.80
CA PHE A 188 20.42 -2.13 -4.84
C PHE A 188 21.27 -1.06 -5.51
N CYS A 189 20.62 -0.17 -6.25
CA CYS A 189 21.27 1.00 -6.82
C CYS A 189 21.78 1.96 -5.73
N THR A 190 22.85 2.70 -6.04
CA THR A 190 23.48 3.68 -5.14
C THR A 190 23.13 5.11 -5.50
#